data_AF-A0A158I336-F1
#
_entry.id   AF-A0A158I336-F1
#
_cell.length_a   1.000
_cell.length_b   1.000
_cell.length_c   1.000
_cell.angle_alpha   90.00
_cell.angle_beta   90.00
_cell.angle_gamma   90.00
#
_symmetry.space_group_name_H-M   'P 1'
#
loop_
_entity.id
_entity.type
_entity.pdbx_description
1 polymer ?
#
loop_
_entity_poly.entity_id
_entity_poly.type
_entity_poly.pdbx_seq_one_letter_code
_entity_poly.pdbx_strand_id
1 'polypeptide(L)'
;MKLVPVTIRYSCGTIIKDRVSLDPTTREVHFSSRLTVIFLEMAKTEAAPFISISLSGHDFSVVQGSDGKHILAREKDRIHVEGFRSIFAPNRPQRHSNGHLAHLLSVASLAGACWSAASVTNWNLAAVEDVASFLICAALLGIAGFYCKRD
;
A
#
# COMPACT_ATOMS: atom_id res chain seq x y z
N MET A 1 34.53 -4.57 -0.62
CA MET A 1 33.28 -4.40 0.18
C MET A 1 33.29 -3.05 0.87
N LYS A 2 32.22 -2.27 0.77
CA LYS A 2 32.07 -0.95 1.39
C LYS A 2 30.94 -0.98 2.42
N LEU A 3 31.17 -0.45 3.62
CA LEU A 3 30.12 -0.29 4.62
C LEU A 3 29.29 0.96 4.30
N VAL A 4 27.98 0.80 4.24
CA VAL A 4 27.05 1.87 3.88
C VAL A 4 25.92 1.92 4.90
N PRO A 5 25.46 3.12 5.32
CA PRO A 5 24.29 3.23 6.19
C PRO A 5 23.02 2.72 5.49
N VAL A 6 22.29 1.85 6.19
CA VAL A 6 20.95 1.39 5.81
C VAL A 6 19.93 1.94 6.80
N THR A 7 18.78 2.35 6.27
CA THR A 7 17.59 2.68 7.05
C THR A 7 16.51 1.67 6.69
N ILE A 8 16.04 0.95 7.71
CA ILE A 8 14.98 -0.06 7.61
C ILE A 8 13.77 0.51 8.34
N ARG A 9 12.62 0.57 7.68
CA ARG A 9 11.36 1.07 8.25
C ARG A 9 10.30 -0.02 8.21
N TYR A 10 9.71 -0.29 9.37
CA TYR A 10 8.59 -1.22 9.52
C TYR A 10 7.24 -0.48 9.53
N SER A 11 6.18 -1.21 9.20
CA SER A 11 4.79 -0.72 9.21
C SER A 11 4.35 -0.19 10.58
N CYS A 12 4.82 -0.81 11.66
CA CYS A 12 4.54 -0.40 13.03
C CYS A 12 5.25 0.91 13.46
N GLY A 13 6.03 1.52 12.58
CA GLY A 13 6.77 2.75 12.86
C GLY A 13 8.16 2.53 13.44
N THR A 14 8.60 1.30 13.64
CA THR A 14 9.99 0.99 14.04
C THR A 14 10.96 1.35 12.92
N ILE A 15 11.98 2.13 13.25
CA ILE A 15 13.06 2.53 12.34
C ILE A 15 14.38 1.98 12.88
N ILE A 16 15.02 1.10 12.12
CA ILE A 16 16.35 0.56 12.42
C ILE A 16 17.35 1.21 11.49
N LYS A 17 18.34 1.90 12.05
CA LYS A 17 19.48 2.45 11.32
C LYS A 17 20.71 1.61 11.66
N ASP A 18 21.31 1.01 10.64
CA ASP A 18 22.51 0.18 10.82
C ASP A 18 23.46 0.35 9.63
N ARG A 19 24.56 -0.41 9.60
CA ARG A 19 25.53 -0.44 8.50
C ARG A 19 25.55 -1.83 7.87
N VAL A 20 25.48 -1.86 6.54
CA VAL A 20 25.50 -3.09 5.74
C VAL A 20 26.70 -3.08 4.80
N SER A 21 27.20 -4.27 4.46
CA SER A 21 28.27 -4.41 3.48
C SER A 21 27.68 -4.46 2.08
N LEU A 22 28.10 -3.50 1.26
CA LEU A 22 27.79 -3.43 -0.15
C LEU A 22 28.99 -3.91 -0.95
N ASP A 23 28.75 -4.81 -1.89
CA ASP A 23 29.73 -5.11 -2.93
C ASP A 23 29.54 -4.17 -4.13
N PRO A 24 30.48 -3.26 -4.45
CA PRO A 24 30.31 -2.27 -5.51
C PRO A 24 30.23 -2.88 -6.92
N THR A 25 30.80 -4.07 -7.10
CA THR A 25 30.84 -4.80 -8.38
C THR A 25 29.52 -5.50 -8.69
N THR A 26 28.99 -6.26 -7.74
CA THR A 26 27.74 -7.03 -7.92
C THR A 26 26.49 -6.27 -7.49
N ARG A 27 26.65 -5.16 -6.74
CA ARG A 27 25.56 -4.40 -6.08
C ARG A 27 24.77 -5.22 -5.06
N GLU A 28 25.33 -6.35 -4.63
CA GLU A 28 24.75 -7.17 -3.58
C GLU A 28 24.92 -6.50 -2.21
N VAL A 29 23.82 -6.49 -1.46
CA VAL A 29 23.73 -5.97 -0.10
C VAL A 29 23.74 -7.16 0.84
N HIS A 30 24.76 -7.23 1.69
CA HIS A 30 24.85 -8.23 2.74
C HIS A 30 24.47 -7.64 4.08
N PHE A 31 23.46 -8.24 4.70
CA PHE A 31 23.01 -7.88 6.04
C PHE A 31 23.86 -8.60 7.10
N SER A 32 24.03 -7.95 8.25
CA SER A 32 24.63 -8.60 9.41
C SER A 32 23.71 -9.72 9.91
N SER A 33 24.29 -10.77 10.49
CA SER A 33 23.53 -11.88 11.09
C SER A 33 22.52 -11.40 12.13
N ARG A 34 22.85 -10.32 12.85
CA ARG A 34 21.96 -9.68 13.84
C ARG A 34 20.71 -9.11 13.18
N LEU A 35 20.86 -8.41 12.04
CA LEU A 35 19.72 -7.90 11.27
C LEU A 35 18.88 -9.03 10.70
N THR A 36 19.50 -10.12 10.23
CA THR A 36 18.76 -11.30 9.73
C THR A 36 17.88 -11.91 10.80
N VAL A 37 18.35 -12.04 12.04
CA VAL A 37 17.55 -12.52 13.17
C VAL A 37 16.37 -11.59 13.46
N ILE A 38 16.60 -10.28 13.45
CA ILE A 38 15.53 -9.28 13.64
C ILE A 38 14.50 -9.39 12.52
N PHE A 39 14.93 -9.51 11.25
CA PHE A 39 14.00 -9.68 10.13
C PHE A 39 13.15 -10.94 10.28
N LEU A 40 13.73 -12.06 10.72
CA LEU A 40 13.00 -13.30 10.95
C LEU A 40 11.97 -13.17 12.06
N GLU A 41 12.30 -12.49 13.16
CA GLU A 41 11.36 -12.30 14.26
C GLU A 41 10.24 -11.32 13.87
N MET A 42 10.60 -10.20 13.25
CA MET A 42 9.64 -9.20 12.80
C MET A 42 8.74 -9.75 11.67
N ALA A 43 9.21 -10.68 10.84
CA ALA A 43 8.40 -11.31 9.80
C ALA A 43 7.23 -12.15 10.36
N LYS A 44 7.26 -12.54 11.65
CA LYS A 44 6.14 -13.25 12.30
C LYS A 44 4.95 -12.33 12.57
N THR A 45 5.21 -11.06 12.84
CA THR A 45 4.20 -10.11 13.33
C THR A 45 3.94 -8.96 12.35
N GLU A 46 4.92 -8.58 11.56
CA GLU A 46 4.92 -7.41 10.70
C GLU A 46 5.11 -7.76 9.23
N ALA A 47 4.66 -6.86 8.36
CA ALA A 47 4.88 -6.96 6.92
C ALA A 47 6.34 -6.66 6.55
N ALA A 48 6.72 -7.02 5.32
CA ALA A 48 8.06 -6.80 4.80
C ALA A 48 8.49 -5.32 4.95
N PRO A 49 9.67 -5.05 5.54
CA PRO A 49 10.11 -3.68 5.79
C PRO A 49 10.54 -2.97 4.53
N PHE A 50 10.41 -1.64 4.54
CA PHE A 50 11.01 -0.79 3.52
C PHE A 50 12.50 -0.56 3.85
N ILE A 51 13.39 -0.93 2.93
CA ILE A 51 14.84 -0.85 3.14
C ILE A 51 15.43 0.15 2.15
N SER A 52 16.04 1.21 2.69
CA SER A 52 16.77 2.21 1.91
C SER A 52 18.23 2.31 2.34
N ILE A 53 19.12 2.51 1.36
CA ILE A 53 20.56 2.68 1.56
C ILE A 53 20.96 4.06 1.07
N SER A 54 21.68 4.82 1.91
CA SER A 54 22.14 6.16 1.54
C SER A 54 23.58 6.10 0.99
N LEU A 55 23.73 6.35 -0.31
CA LEU A 55 25.01 6.40 -1.01
C LEU A 55 25.22 7.80 -1.58
N SER A 56 26.28 8.47 -1.13
CA SER A 56 26.69 9.79 -1.66
C SER A 56 25.56 10.84 -1.66
N GLY A 57 24.68 10.81 -0.66
CA GLY A 57 23.55 11.73 -0.54
C GLY A 57 22.28 11.30 -1.28
N HIS A 58 22.28 10.13 -1.94
CA HIS A 58 21.12 9.56 -2.62
C HIS A 58 20.65 8.28 -1.94
N ASP A 59 19.33 8.16 -1.73
CA ASP A 59 18.71 7.00 -1.08
C ASP A 59 18.23 5.97 -2.12
N PHE A 60 18.86 4.81 -2.15
CA PHE A 60 18.53 3.69 -3.04
C PHE A 60 17.66 2.64 -2.32
N SER A 61 16.66 2.08 -3.00
CA SER A 61 15.87 0.96 -2.46
C SER A 61 16.67 -0.32 -2.58
N VAL A 62 16.54 -1.18 -1.59
CA VAL A 62 17.00 -2.56 -1.69
C VAL A 62 15.81 -3.43 -2.07
N VAL A 63 15.93 -4.17 -3.17
CA VAL A 63 14.91 -5.12 -3.63
C VAL A 63 15.50 -6.52 -3.56
N GLN A 64 14.66 -7.50 -3.22
CA GLN A 64 15.06 -8.90 -3.26
C GLN A 64 15.01 -9.40 -4.71
N GLY A 65 16.15 -9.82 -5.23
CA GLY A 65 16.24 -10.45 -6.55
C GLY A 65 15.56 -11.82 -6.58
N SER A 66 15.38 -12.35 -7.80
CA SER A 66 14.83 -13.70 -8.04
C SER A 66 15.57 -14.80 -7.28
N ASP A 67 16.85 -14.56 -6.98
CA ASP A 67 17.76 -15.52 -6.38
C ASP A 67 17.76 -15.42 -4.84
N GLY A 68 16.83 -14.66 -4.25
CA GLY A 68 16.71 -14.43 -2.81
C GLY A 68 17.73 -13.44 -2.25
N LYS A 69 18.71 -13.01 -3.04
CA LYS A 69 19.71 -12.01 -2.67
C LYS A 69 19.17 -10.59 -2.75
N HIS A 70 19.64 -9.72 -1.86
CA HIS A 70 19.25 -8.33 -1.83
C HIS A 70 20.15 -7.49 -2.72
N ILE A 71 19.56 -6.80 -3.69
CA ILE A 71 20.26 -5.99 -4.69
C ILE A 71 19.77 -4.54 -4.65
N LEU A 72 20.67 -3.59 -4.90
CA LEU A 72 20.28 -2.18 -5.07
C LEU A 72 19.42 -2.01 -6.32
N ALA A 73 18.21 -1.47 -6.15
CA ALA A 73 17.33 -1.12 -7.26
C ALA A 73 17.99 -0.07 -8.16
N ARG A 74 17.97 -0.30 -9.48
CA ARG A 74 18.42 0.69 -10.46
C ARG A 74 17.43 1.85 -10.46
N GLU A 75 17.93 3.08 -10.34
CA GLU A 75 17.19 4.34 -10.20
C GLU A 75 16.08 4.55 -11.26
N LYS A 76 16.16 3.87 -12.41
CA LYS A 76 15.23 4.00 -13.52
C LYS A 76 13.90 3.24 -13.36
N ASP A 77 13.78 2.27 -12.45
CA ASP A 77 12.56 1.45 -12.30
C ASP A 77 11.58 1.92 -11.22
N ARG A 78 11.96 2.94 -10.42
CA ARG A 78 11.17 3.35 -9.25
C ARG A 78 9.89 4.12 -9.57
N ILE A 79 9.85 4.88 -10.67
CA ILE A 79 8.77 5.87 -10.84
C ILE A 79 7.52 5.27 -11.50
N HIS A 80 7.67 4.27 -12.37
CA HIS A 80 6.55 3.80 -13.19
C HIS A 80 5.83 2.54 -12.67
N VAL A 81 6.45 1.72 -11.81
CA VAL A 81 5.84 0.43 -11.41
C VAL A 81 5.27 0.45 -9.99
N GLU A 82 5.89 1.17 -9.05
CA GLU A 82 5.46 1.20 -7.64
C GLU A 82 4.14 1.96 -7.43
N GLY A 83 3.88 3.03 -8.20
CA GLY A 83 2.64 3.79 -8.11
C GLY A 83 1.40 2.95 -8.45
N PHE A 84 1.48 2.17 -9.53
CA PHE A 84 0.39 1.28 -9.95
C PHE A 84 0.28 0.02 -9.08
N ARG A 85 1.39 -0.46 -8.50
CA ARG A 85 1.34 -1.63 -7.61
C ARG A 85 0.47 -1.37 -6.38
N SER A 86 0.44 -0.14 -5.87
CA SER A 86 -0.46 0.24 -4.77
C SER A 86 -1.96 0.17 -5.14
N ILE A 87 -2.28 0.30 -6.42
CA ILE A 87 -3.63 0.25 -6.97
C ILE A 87 -4.04 -1.21 -7.25
N PHE A 88 -3.16 -1.99 -7.87
CA PHE A 88 -3.45 -3.38 -8.28
C PHE A 88 -3.19 -4.44 -7.21
N ALA A 89 -2.35 -4.16 -6.21
CA ALA A 89 -2.02 -5.07 -5.11
C ALA A 89 -1.92 -4.29 -3.78
N PRO A 90 -3.06 -3.78 -3.26
CA PRO A 90 -3.06 -2.97 -2.03
C PRO A 90 -2.65 -3.80 -0.81
N ASN A 91 -1.84 -3.18 0.06
CA ASN A 91 -1.43 -3.78 1.34
C ASN A 91 -2.64 -3.93 2.28
N ARG A 92 -2.57 -4.84 3.26
CA ARG A 92 -3.63 -5.04 4.28
C ARG A 92 -4.14 -3.74 4.95
N PRO A 93 -3.28 -2.83 5.45
CA PRO A 93 -3.75 -1.55 6.01
C PRO A 93 -4.43 -0.65 4.96
N GLN A 94 -3.98 -0.67 3.70
CA GLN A 94 -4.61 0.09 2.61
C GLN A 94 -5.98 -0.50 2.25
N ARG A 95 -6.12 -1.84 2.20
CA ARG A 95 -7.41 -2.51 2.02
C ARG A 95 -8.40 -2.11 3.13
N HIS A 96 -7.95 -2.09 4.39
CA HIS A 96 -8.80 -1.72 5.51
C HIS A 96 -9.25 -0.24 5.43
N SER A 97 -8.33 0.68 5.12
CA SER A 97 -8.65 2.10 4.94
C SER A 97 -9.58 2.33 3.75
N ASN A 98 -9.31 1.71 2.60
CA ASN A 98 -10.15 1.77 1.41
C ASN A 98 -11.54 1.16 1.67
N GLY A 99 -11.62 0.08 2.45
CA GLY A 99 -12.88 -0.52 2.87
C GLY A 99 -13.68 0.41 3.79
N HIS A 100 -13.02 1.15 4.68
CA HIS A 100 -13.69 2.17 5.50
C HIS A 100 -14.22 3.33 4.64
N LEU A 101 -13.40 3.82 3.72
CA LEU A 101 -13.80 4.86 2.77
C LEU A 101 -15.01 4.42 1.92
N ALA A 102 -15.00 3.19 1.39
CA ALA A 102 -16.09 2.64 0.60
C ALA A 102 -17.40 2.56 1.40
N HIS A 103 -17.34 2.20 2.68
CA HIS A 103 -18.51 2.24 3.56
C HIS A 103 -19.03 3.66 3.80
N LEU A 104 -18.16 4.65 3.99
CA LEU A 104 -18.59 6.06 4.12
C LEU A 104 -19.26 6.57 2.85
N LEU A 105 -18.69 6.25 1.68
CA LEU A 105 -19.27 6.59 0.38
C LEU A 105 -20.60 5.87 0.13
N SER A 106 -20.76 4.64 0.61
CA SER A 106 -22.03 3.89 0.58
C SER A 106 -23.12 4.61 1.39
N VAL A 107 -22.81 5.01 2.62
CA VAL A 107 -23.73 5.78 3.47
C VAL A 107 -24.07 7.14 2.84
N ALA A 108 -23.08 7.83 2.29
CA ALA A 108 -23.28 9.11 1.59
C ALA A 108 -24.17 8.94 0.35
N SER A 109 -23.99 7.87 -0.41
CA SER A 109 -24.81 7.57 -1.59
C SER A 109 -26.26 7.27 -1.20
N LEU A 110 -26.48 6.57 -0.08
CA LEU A 110 -27.81 6.28 0.44
C LEU A 110 -28.52 7.57 0.92
N ALA A 111 -27.79 8.44 1.61
CA ALA A 111 -28.29 9.77 1.96
C ALA A 111 -28.63 10.60 0.71
N GLY A 112 -27.79 10.54 -0.33
CA GLY A 112 -28.04 11.17 -1.62
C GLY A 112 -29.29 10.65 -2.32
N ALA A 113 -29.55 9.34 -2.27
CA ALA A 113 -30.77 8.73 -2.81
C ALA A 113 -32.03 9.26 -2.09
N CYS A 114 -32.00 9.29 -0.75
CA CYS A 114 -33.10 9.83 0.04
C CYS A 114 -33.34 11.32 -0.24
N TRP A 115 -32.27 12.10 -0.35
CA TRP A 115 -32.35 13.53 -0.67
C TRP A 115 -32.91 13.76 -2.07
N SER A 116 -32.41 13.03 -3.06
CA SER A 116 -32.89 13.09 -4.44
C SER A 116 -34.39 12.76 -4.50
N ALA A 117 -34.81 11.65 -3.89
CA ALA A 117 -36.23 11.26 -3.84
C ALA A 117 -37.11 12.30 -3.13
N ALA A 118 -36.63 12.94 -2.05
CA ALA A 118 -37.36 13.98 -1.34
C ALA A 118 -37.46 15.30 -2.12
N SER A 119 -36.51 15.57 -3.02
CA SER A 119 -36.49 16.79 -3.84
C SER A 119 -37.38 16.71 -5.08
N VAL A 120 -37.87 15.52 -5.44
CA VAL A 120 -38.67 15.29 -6.65
C VAL A 120 -40.13 15.63 -6.39
N THR A 121 -40.64 16.63 -7.09
CA THR A 121 -42.06 17.03 -7.04
C THR A 121 -42.93 16.27 -8.06
N ASN A 122 -42.36 15.87 -9.19
CA ASN A 122 -43.01 15.06 -10.22
C ASN A 122 -42.12 13.87 -10.60
N TRP A 123 -42.63 12.66 -10.41
CA TRP A 123 -41.89 11.43 -10.73
C TRP A 123 -41.86 11.20 -12.23
N ASN A 124 -40.71 11.51 -12.84
CA ASN A 124 -40.40 11.22 -14.24
C ASN A 124 -39.36 10.11 -14.33
N LEU A 125 -39.22 9.49 -15.51
CA LEU A 125 -38.27 8.39 -15.74
C LEU A 125 -36.82 8.77 -15.36
N ALA A 126 -36.41 10.01 -15.66
CA ALA A 126 -35.09 10.52 -15.29
C ALA A 126 -34.89 10.62 -13.76
N ALA A 127 -35.92 11.04 -13.02
CA ALA A 127 -35.84 11.12 -11.56
C ALA A 127 -35.74 9.71 -10.92
N VAL A 128 -36.41 8.72 -11.53
CA VAL A 128 -36.28 7.31 -11.12
C VAL A 128 -34.88 6.79 -11.40
N GLU A 129 -34.30 7.12 -12.56
CA GLU A 129 -32.94 6.72 -12.93
C GLU A 129 -31.90 7.32 -11.97
N ASP A 130 -32.02 8.60 -11.60
CA ASP A 130 -31.13 9.26 -10.66
C ASP A 130 -31.16 8.58 -9.28
N VAL A 131 -32.34 8.37 -8.71
CA VAL A 131 -32.49 7.71 -7.40
C VAL A 131 -31.96 6.27 -7.45
N ALA A 132 -32.25 5.55 -8.55
CA ALA A 132 -31.75 4.19 -8.75
C ALA A 132 -30.22 4.15 -8.84
N SER A 133 -29.59 5.11 -9.52
CA SER A 133 -28.14 5.19 -9.65
C SER A 133 -27.44 5.35 -8.29
N PHE A 134 -28.00 6.17 -7.40
CA PHE A 134 -27.48 6.33 -6.03
C PHE A 134 -27.64 5.07 -5.19
N LEU A 135 -28.77 4.36 -5.31
CA LEU A 135 -28.99 3.09 -4.61
C LEU A 135 -28.03 2.00 -5.09
N ILE A 136 -27.80 1.90 -6.40
CA ILE A 136 -26.83 0.96 -6.99
C ILE A 136 -25.43 1.28 -6.49
N CYS A 137 -25.02 2.55 -6.52
CA CYS A 137 -23.72 2.98 -5.98
C CYS A 137 -23.59 2.62 -4.50
N ALA A 138 -24.62 2.90 -3.68
CA ALA A 138 -24.62 2.58 -2.25
C ALA A 138 -24.41 1.07 -2.01
N ALA A 139 -25.13 0.22 -2.75
CA ALA A 139 -25.00 -1.23 -2.64
C ALA A 139 -23.60 -1.72 -3.06
N LEU A 140 -23.10 -1.30 -4.21
CA LEU A 140 -21.79 -1.72 -4.72
C LEU A 140 -20.66 -1.31 -3.78
N LEU A 141 -20.67 -0.06 -3.31
CA LEU A 141 -19.67 0.47 -2.37
C LEU A 141 -19.74 -0.23 -1.01
N GLY A 142 -20.95 -0.56 -0.53
CA GLY A 142 -21.14 -1.30 0.71
C GLY A 142 -20.60 -2.73 0.64
N ILE A 143 -20.90 -3.42 -0.47
CA ILE A 143 -20.39 -4.77 -0.75
C ILE A 143 -18.86 -4.74 -0.88
N ALA A 144 -18.31 -3.82 -1.67
CA ALA A 144 -16.87 -3.66 -1.84
C ALA A 144 -16.16 -3.34 -0.52
N GLY A 145 -16.74 -2.45 0.29
CA GLY A 145 -16.23 -2.11 1.62
C GLY A 145 -16.19 -3.32 2.56
N PHE A 146 -17.21 -4.17 2.51
CA PHE A 146 -17.26 -5.42 3.27
C PHE A 146 -16.18 -6.42 2.83
N TYR A 147 -16.04 -6.66 1.52
CA TYR A 147 -15.00 -7.54 0.99
C TYR A 147 -13.57 -7.02 1.24
N CYS A 148 -13.37 -5.71 1.27
CA CYS A 148 -12.07 -5.12 1.59
C CYS A 148 -11.68 -5.31 3.07
N LYS A 149 -12.66 -5.42 3.98
CA LYS A 149 -12.44 -5.64 5.42
C LYS A 149 -12.47 -7.11 5.83
N ARG A 150 -13.11 -7.96 5.02
CA ARG A 150 -13.14 -9.41 5.20
C ARG A 150 -11.82 -9.98 4.72
N ASP A 151 -10.97 -10.37 5.67
CA ASP A 151 -9.78 -11.20 5.44
C ASP A 151 -10.21 -12.67 5.30
#